data_AF-A0AAE3WDW5-F1
#
_entry.id   AF-A0AAE3WDW5-F1
#
_cell.length_a   1.000
_cell.length_b   1.000
_cell.length_c   1.000
_cell.angle_alpha   90.00
_cell.angle_beta   90.00
_cell.angle_gamma   90.00
#
_symmetry.space_group_name_H-M   'P 1'
#
loop_
_entity.id
_entity.type
_entity.pdbx_description
1 polymer ?
#
loop_
_entity_poly.entity_id
_entity_poly.type
_entity_poly.pdbx_seq_one_letter_code
_entity_poly.pdbx_strand_id
1 'polypeptide(L)'
;MAFDFILMLTENDRTIPDARARLDQALDGGVRHIGFKDVGLPLAELKGLAEAIRAAGGRSYLEVVSLDEESELASARAAIEIDVDCLLGGTRAEAVTALTRHHPLRYFPFPGRITGHPSVLEGPAAEIARTARQLADLEHVHGLDLLAYRFQGDVPALMAQVCAAVAKPVIMAGSIDSEARVQDAARAGAAGFTVGTAALAGAFPAESRDFTAQVRAILAITERARSQSTAPRRLALVAHDSRKSHLRAWISRHENALEGHRLICTGGTGRMILETSPTLTVHRLQRGGRGGDQQLGALIATGELDAVVFFSDPTEPHGGDVDLQALTRLAILHDTPIALSPSAADMIAAALPVSQSSRG
;
A
#
# COMPACT_ATOMS: atom_id res chain seq x y z
N MET A 1 -4.23 4.87 3.41
CA MET A 1 -3.85 5.99 2.53
C MET A 1 -2.42 5.76 2.08
N ALA A 2 -2.10 5.80 0.79
CA ALA A 2 -0.74 5.56 0.27
C ALA A 2 0.42 6.20 1.07
N PHE A 3 1.57 5.51 1.04
CA PHE A 3 2.70 5.66 1.94
C PHE A 3 2.43 5.09 3.34
N ASP A 4 2.53 3.76 3.43
CA ASP A 4 2.36 2.97 4.64
C ASP A 4 3.70 2.57 5.26
N PHE A 5 3.77 2.61 6.60
CA PHE A 5 4.88 2.04 7.36
C PHE A 5 4.61 0.56 7.65
N ILE A 6 5.47 -0.32 7.12
CA ILE A 6 5.45 -1.76 7.35
C ILE A 6 6.52 -2.11 8.39
N LEU A 7 6.09 -2.48 9.60
CA LEU A 7 6.99 -2.94 10.65
C LEU A 7 7.37 -4.41 10.39
N MET A 8 8.66 -4.71 10.26
CA MET A 8 9.16 -6.08 10.16
C MET A 8 9.60 -6.55 11.55
N LEU A 9 8.98 -7.61 12.09
CA LEU A 9 9.38 -8.27 13.34
C LEU A 9 10.62 -9.15 13.13
N THR A 10 11.67 -8.55 12.58
CA THR A 10 12.84 -9.25 12.05
C THR A 10 14.12 -8.51 12.40
N GLU A 11 15.16 -9.28 12.72
CA GLU A 11 16.52 -8.80 12.92
C GLU A 11 17.50 -9.73 12.18
N ASN A 12 18.54 -9.17 11.57
CA ASN A 12 19.58 -9.93 10.85
C ASN A 12 19.00 -10.93 9.82
N ASP A 13 18.03 -10.46 9.03
CA ASP A 13 17.31 -11.25 8.03
C ASP A 13 16.58 -12.49 8.58
N ARG A 14 16.14 -12.47 9.84
CA ARG A 14 15.35 -13.53 10.48
C ARG A 14 14.23 -12.97 11.33
N THR A 15 13.09 -13.66 11.40
CA THR A 15 12.05 -13.38 12.39
C THR A 15 12.60 -13.58 13.79
N ILE A 16 12.34 -12.61 14.68
CA ILE A 16 12.87 -12.62 16.04
C ILE A 16 12.18 -13.69 16.91
N PRO A 17 12.90 -14.34 17.85
CA PRO A 17 12.31 -15.37 18.70
C PRO A 17 11.13 -14.89 19.57
N ASP A 18 11.11 -13.60 19.94
CA ASP A 18 10.07 -12.98 20.77
C ASP A 18 9.00 -12.24 19.95
N ALA A 19 8.85 -12.56 18.66
CA ALA A 19 7.96 -11.85 17.74
C ALA A 19 6.52 -11.74 18.26
N ARG A 20 6.01 -12.75 18.98
CA ARG A 20 4.67 -12.70 19.57
C ARG A 20 4.52 -11.60 20.62
N ALA A 21 5.48 -11.47 21.53
CA ALA A 21 5.45 -10.41 22.54
C ALA A 21 5.65 -9.03 21.92
N ARG A 22 6.47 -8.94 20.86
CA ARG A 22 6.69 -7.70 20.11
C ARG A 22 5.48 -7.28 19.30
N LEU A 23 4.69 -8.23 18.81
CA LEU A 23 3.44 -7.95 18.12
C LEU A 23 2.47 -7.17 19.01
N ASP A 24 2.28 -7.59 20.27
CA ASP A 24 1.40 -6.88 21.20
C ASP A 24 1.86 -5.43 21.41
N GLN A 25 3.16 -5.23 21.65
CA GLN A 25 3.77 -3.89 21.79
C GLN A 25 3.64 -3.03 20.52
N ALA A 26 3.75 -3.64 19.34
CA ALA A 26 3.59 -2.98 18.06
C ALA A 26 2.13 -2.50 17.87
N LEU A 27 1.17 -3.37 18.16
CA LEU A 27 -0.26 -3.06 18.10
C LEU A 27 -0.64 -1.93 19.08
N ASP A 28 -0.07 -1.93 20.30
CA ASP A 28 -0.21 -0.83 21.27
C ASP A 28 0.42 0.50 20.78
N GLY A 29 1.41 0.38 19.89
CA GLY A 29 1.99 1.50 19.14
C GLY A 29 1.08 2.03 18.04
N GLY A 30 0.10 1.25 17.59
CA GLY A 30 -0.89 1.60 16.57
C GLY A 30 -0.53 1.17 15.15
N VAL A 31 0.56 0.42 14.95
CA VAL A 31 0.91 -0.05 13.60
C VAL A 31 -0.05 -1.15 13.14
N ARG A 32 -0.44 -1.10 11.86
CA ARG A 32 -1.38 -2.05 11.26
C ARG A 32 -0.76 -2.88 10.14
N HIS A 33 0.37 -2.46 9.58
CA HIS A 33 1.09 -3.21 8.56
C HIS A 33 2.32 -3.87 9.21
N ILE A 34 2.26 -5.19 9.37
CA ILE A 34 3.25 -5.92 10.16
C ILE A 34 3.71 -7.14 9.37
N GLY A 35 5.02 -7.29 9.24
CA GLY A 35 5.65 -8.37 8.52
C GLY A 35 6.65 -9.16 9.34
N PHE A 36 7.03 -10.29 8.77
CA PHE A 36 8.03 -11.21 9.29
C PHE A 36 8.67 -11.95 8.11
N LYS A 37 9.68 -12.77 8.38
CA LYS A 37 10.35 -13.64 7.39
C LYS A 37 9.97 -15.09 7.61
N ASP A 38 10.15 -15.89 6.57
CA ASP A 38 9.99 -17.35 6.61
C ASP A 38 11.04 -18.04 7.51
N VAL A 39 12.22 -17.41 7.64
CA VAL A 39 13.31 -17.88 8.51
C VAL A 39 13.17 -17.32 9.92
N GLY A 40 13.40 -18.15 10.94
CA GLY A 40 13.59 -17.72 12.33
C GLY A 40 12.66 -18.41 13.32
N LEU A 41 11.39 -18.64 12.93
CA LEU A 41 10.39 -19.33 13.74
C LEU A 41 9.79 -20.52 12.96
N PRO A 42 9.26 -21.54 13.65
CA PRO A 42 8.47 -22.60 13.03
C PRO A 42 7.24 -22.05 12.29
N LEU A 43 6.82 -22.72 11.22
CA LEU A 43 5.68 -22.31 10.39
C LEU A 43 4.38 -22.12 11.21
N ALA A 44 4.15 -22.98 12.20
CA ALA A 44 2.98 -22.88 13.08
C ALA A 44 2.97 -21.58 13.92
N GLU A 45 4.14 -21.09 14.34
CA GLU A 45 4.25 -19.83 15.07
C GLU A 45 4.07 -18.63 14.13
N LEU A 46 4.63 -18.70 12.92
CA LEU A 46 4.41 -17.68 11.88
C LEU A 46 2.93 -17.57 11.50
N LYS A 47 2.22 -18.71 11.41
CA LYS A 47 0.76 -18.74 11.24
C LYS A 47 0.02 -18.05 12.37
N GLY A 48 0.40 -18.33 13.62
CA GLY A 48 -0.17 -17.66 14.78
C GLY A 48 0.08 -16.15 14.81
N LEU A 49 1.20 -15.66 14.25
CA LEU A 49 1.46 -14.23 14.05
C LEU A 49 0.53 -13.64 12.99
N ALA A 50 0.43 -14.26 11.81
CA ALA A 50 -0.46 -13.80 10.73
C ALA A 50 -1.92 -13.69 11.20
N GLU A 51 -2.42 -14.72 11.87
CA GLU A 51 -3.78 -14.74 12.42
C GLU A 51 -4.02 -13.63 13.44
N ALA A 52 -3.06 -13.34 14.32
CA ALA A 52 -3.19 -12.27 15.30
C ALA A 52 -3.11 -10.87 14.70
N ILE A 53 -2.25 -10.65 13.70
CA ILE A 53 -2.21 -9.39 12.94
C ILE A 53 -3.58 -9.14 12.31
N ARG A 54 -4.15 -10.14 11.63
CA ARG A 54 -5.47 -10.06 11.01
C ARG A 54 -6.60 -9.87 12.02
N ALA A 55 -6.56 -10.58 13.16
CA ALA A 55 -7.56 -10.44 14.22
C ALA A 55 -7.56 -9.03 14.83
N ALA A 56 -6.41 -8.35 14.83
CA ALA A 56 -6.31 -6.96 15.23
C ALA A 56 -6.79 -5.98 14.14
N GLY A 57 -7.16 -6.45 12.94
CA GLY A 57 -7.50 -5.60 11.78
C GLY A 57 -6.25 -5.07 11.04
N GLY A 58 -5.10 -5.70 11.25
CA GLY A 58 -3.87 -5.40 10.52
C GLY A 58 -3.71 -6.22 9.24
N ARG A 59 -2.70 -5.86 8.45
CA ARG A 59 -2.22 -6.55 7.25
C ARG A 59 -0.90 -7.23 7.52
N SER A 60 -0.83 -8.52 7.20
CA SER A 60 0.32 -9.40 7.38
C SER A 60 1.21 -9.45 6.13
N TYR A 61 2.52 -9.47 6.34
CA TYR A 61 3.52 -9.54 5.29
C TYR A 61 4.51 -10.68 5.57
N LEU A 62 4.82 -11.49 4.57
CA LEU A 62 5.95 -12.42 4.60
C LEU A 62 7.01 -11.93 3.62
N GLU A 63 8.24 -11.73 4.06
CA GLU A 63 9.38 -11.38 3.20
C GLU A 63 10.25 -12.61 2.93
N VAL A 64 10.55 -12.86 1.65
CA VAL A 64 11.43 -13.94 1.18
C VAL A 64 12.82 -13.39 0.93
N VAL A 65 13.81 -13.93 1.65
CA VAL A 65 15.23 -13.56 1.48
C VAL A 65 16.08 -14.63 0.78
N SER A 66 15.48 -15.79 0.50
CA SER A 66 16.16 -16.93 -0.12
C SER A 66 16.52 -16.64 -1.58
N LEU A 67 17.75 -17.00 -1.99
CA LEU A 67 18.24 -16.78 -3.35
C LEU A 67 18.22 -18.04 -4.22
N ASP A 68 18.04 -19.24 -3.67
CA ASP A 68 17.96 -20.48 -4.44
C ASP A 68 16.52 -20.85 -4.81
N GLU A 69 16.41 -21.61 -5.90
CA GLU A 69 15.21 -22.30 -6.43
C GLU A 69 14.17 -22.64 -5.38
N GLU A 70 14.59 -23.66 -4.66
CA GLU A 70 13.74 -24.51 -3.87
C GLU A 70 13.22 -23.74 -2.66
N SER A 71 14.09 -22.96 -2.02
CA SER A 71 13.78 -22.19 -0.82
C SER A 71 12.85 -21.01 -1.11
N GLU A 72 13.01 -20.31 -2.24
CA GLU A 72 12.07 -19.25 -2.65
C GLU A 72 10.66 -19.81 -2.87
N LEU A 73 10.55 -20.92 -3.61
CA LEU A 73 9.26 -21.56 -3.86
C LEU A 73 8.67 -22.18 -2.59
N ALA A 74 9.49 -22.68 -1.67
CA ALA A 74 9.04 -23.14 -0.36
C ALA A 74 8.47 -21.99 0.48
N SER A 75 9.11 -20.82 0.45
CA SER A 75 8.64 -19.61 1.12
C SER A 75 7.31 -19.13 0.54
N ALA A 76 7.15 -19.15 -0.78
CA ALA A 76 5.88 -18.82 -1.44
C ALA A 76 4.76 -19.81 -1.05
N ARG A 77 5.05 -21.11 -0.93
CA ARG A 77 4.10 -22.10 -0.41
C ARG A 77 3.74 -21.86 1.05
N ALA A 78 4.73 -21.52 1.88
CA ALA A 78 4.50 -21.16 3.28
C ALA A 78 3.59 -19.93 3.41
N ALA A 79 3.79 -18.90 2.57
CA ALA A 79 2.93 -17.72 2.51
C ALA A 79 1.46 -18.07 2.24
N ILE A 80 1.22 -19.00 1.31
CA ILE A 80 -0.12 -19.53 1.00
C ILE A 80 -0.67 -20.31 2.20
N GLU A 81 0.13 -21.21 2.79
CA GLU A 81 -0.31 -22.09 3.88
C GLU A 81 -0.71 -21.32 5.15
N ILE A 82 0.02 -20.25 5.47
CA ILE A 82 -0.25 -19.41 6.64
C ILE A 82 -1.20 -18.24 6.33
N ASP A 83 -1.64 -18.11 5.08
CA ASP A 83 -2.63 -17.13 4.62
C ASP A 83 -2.22 -15.68 4.95
N VAL A 84 -1.01 -15.28 4.54
CA VAL A 84 -0.59 -13.88 4.61
C VAL A 84 -1.22 -13.03 3.52
N ASP A 85 -1.40 -11.74 3.80
CA ASP A 85 -1.98 -10.80 2.84
C ASP A 85 -0.98 -10.41 1.74
N CYS A 86 0.31 -10.33 2.07
CA CYS A 86 1.35 -9.87 1.17
C CYS A 86 2.61 -10.74 1.25
N LEU A 87 3.17 -11.08 0.08
CA LEU A 87 4.46 -11.71 -0.10
C LEU A 87 5.42 -10.69 -0.72
N LEU A 88 6.49 -10.36 0.02
CA LEU A 88 7.53 -9.44 -0.39
C LEU A 88 8.80 -10.21 -0.79
N GLY A 89 9.54 -9.66 -1.73
CA GLY A 89 10.81 -10.21 -2.18
C GLY A 89 10.68 -11.40 -3.14
N GLY A 90 11.77 -12.12 -3.32
CA GLY A 90 11.91 -13.13 -4.37
C GLY A 90 12.40 -12.55 -5.70
N THR A 91 13.04 -13.40 -6.49
CA THR A 91 13.68 -13.02 -7.77
C THR A 91 13.09 -13.77 -8.97
N ARG A 92 12.23 -14.76 -8.73
CA ARG A 92 11.67 -15.67 -9.75
C ARG A 92 10.19 -15.45 -9.88
N ALA A 93 9.82 -14.24 -10.29
CA ALA A 93 8.45 -13.79 -10.27
C ALA A 93 7.50 -14.71 -11.05
N GLU A 94 7.90 -15.23 -12.22
CA GLU A 94 7.07 -16.15 -13.00
C GLU A 94 6.80 -17.48 -12.28
N ALA A 95 7.81 -18.04 -11.60
CA ALA A 95 7.66 -19.28 -10.85
C ALA A 95 6.77 -19.07 -9.61
N VAL A 96 6.97 -17.96 -8.90
CA VAL A 96 6.16 -17.60 -7.74
C VAL A 96 4.71 -17.30 -8.15
N THR A 97 4.46 -16.52 -9.20
CA THR A 97 3.09 -16.24 -9.65
C THR A 97 2.37 -17.50 -10.14
N ALA A 98 3.07 -18.46 -10.75
CA ALA A 98 2.47 -19.75 -11.08
C ALA A 98 1.93 -20.51 -9.86
N LEU A 99 2.57 -20.36 -8.70
CA LEU A 99 2.11 -20.92 -7.43
C LEU A 99 1.00 -20.08 -6.78
N THR A 100 1.15 -18.75 -6.78
CA THR A 100 0.29 -17.85 -6.00
C THR A 100 -0.97 -17.39 -6.74
N ARG A 101 -1.07 -17.56 -8.07
CA ARG A 101 -2.19 -17.06 -8.90
C ARG A 101 -3.60 -17.50 -8.49
N HIS A 102 -3.72 -18.60 -7.75
CA HIS A 102 -5.00 -19.12 -7.26
C HIS A 102 -5.29 -18.73 -5.80
N HIS A 103 -4.43 -17.90 -5.21
CA HIS A 103 -4.56 -17.39 -3.85
C HIS A 103 -4.78 -15.86 -3.89
N PRO A 104 -5.55 -15.28 -2.95
CA PRO A 104 -5.76 -13.83 -2.87
C PRO A 104 -4.53 -13.02 -2.41
N LEU A 105 -3.38 -13.67 -2.14
CA LEU A 105 -2.20 -12.97 -1.63
C LEU A 105 -1.64 -12.02 -2.69
N ARG A 106 -1.09 -10.90 -2.22
CA ARG A 106 -0.46 -9.90 -3.09
C ARG A 106 1.04 -10.11 -3.13
N TYR A 107 1.61 -10.18 -4.33
CA TYR A 107 3.03 -10.46 -4.53
C TYR A 107 3.82 -9.24 -5.02
N PHE A 108 4.97 -8.99 -4.39
CA PHE A 108 5.87 -7.86 -4.62
C PHE A 108 7.32 -8.35 -4.78
N PRO A 109 7.73 -8.79 -5.98
CA PRO A 109 9.09 -9.28 -6.24
C PRO A 109 10.14 -8.15 -6.18
N PHE A 110 11.40 -8.54 -6.02
CA PHE A 110 12.55 -7.64 -6.15
C PHE A 110 12.82 -7.31 -7.63
N PRO A 111 12.84 -6.02 -8.03
CA PRO A 111 13.40 -5.61 -9.32
C PRO A 111 14.93 -5.54 -9.26
N GLY A 112 15.57 -5.70 -10.42
CA GLY A 112 17.02 -5.68 -10.56
C GLY A 112 17.69 -7.03 -10.28
N ARG A 113 19.02 -7.01 -10.19
CA ARG A 113 19.82 -8.20 -9.91
C ARG A 113 20.17 -8.24 -8.43
N ILE A 114 19.74 -9.29 -7.74
CA ILE A 114 19.98 -9.47 -6.31
C ILE A 114 21.08 -10.51 -6.07
N THR A 115 22.08 -10.17 -5.26
CA THR A 115 23.21 -11.06 -4.93
C THR A 115 23.51 -11.07 -3.42
N GLY A 116 24.15 -12.12 -2.94
CA GLY A 116 24.67 -12.19 -1.56
C GLY A 116 23.61 -12.30 -0.45
N HIS A 117 24.09 -12.45 0.79
CA HIS A 117 23.28 -12.42 1.99
C HIS A 117 24.08 -11.71 3.10
N PRO A 118 23.66 -10.51 3.58
CA PRO A 118 22.44 -9.80 3.21
C PRO A 118 22.40 -9.42 1.72
N SER A 119 21.20 -9.45 1.14
CA SER A 119 20.95 -9.19 -0.28
C SER A 119 21.49 -7.83 -0.73
N VAL A 120 22.11 -7.74 -1.90
CA VAL A 120 22.63 -6.52 -2.52
C VAL A 120 21.91 -6.29 -3.83
N LEU A 121 21.51 -5.04 -4.12
CA LEU A 121 20.91 -4.66 -5.39
C LEU A 121 22.00 -4.14 -6.33
N GLU A 122 22.29 -4.91 -7.38
CA GLU A 122 23.35 -4.62 -8.34
C GLU A 122 22.83 -4.07 -9.68
N GLY A 123 23.73 -3.43 -10.42
CA GLY A 123 23.50 -2.97 -11.79
C GLY A 123 23.11 -1.49 -11.87
N PRO A 124 23.11 -0.89 -13.06
CA PRO A 124 22.77 0.51 -13.24
C PRO A 124 21.28 0.77 -12.99
N ALA A 125 20.94 1.94 -12.44
CA ALA A 125 19.56 2.32 -12.13
C ALA A 125 18.59 2.19 -13.31
N ALA A 126 19.07 2.46 -14.54
CA ALA A 126 18.29 2.28 -15.76
C ALA A 126 17.90 0.82 -16.03
N GLU A 127 18.78 -0.14 -15.74
CA GLU A 127 18.44 -1.57 -15.87
C GLU A 127 17.48 -2.02 -14.78
N ILE A 128 17.67 -1.54 -13.54
CA ILE A 128 16.74 -1.82 -12.43
C ILE A 128 15.33 -1.31 -12.80
N ALA A 129 15.21 -0.06 -13.26
CA ALA A 129 13.93 0.50 -13.71
C ALA A 129 13.33 -0.25 -14.91
N ARG A 130 14.16 -0.80 -15.82
CA ARG A 130 13.69 -1.65 -16.93
C ARG A 130 13.11 -2.96 -16.40
N THR A 131 13.80 -3.64 -15.49
CA THR A 131 13.29 -4.89 -14.90
C THR A 131 12.05 -4.66 -14.03
N ALA A 132 11.97 -3.53 -13.34
CA ALA A 132 10.77 -3.10 -12.61
C ALA A 132 9.54 -3.05 -13.52
N ARG A 133 9.66 -2.48 -14.73
CA ARG A 133 8.58 -2.50 -15.73
C ARG A 133 8.17 -3.91 -16.14
N GLN A 134 9.15 -4.75 -16.47
CA GLN A 134 8.91 -6.13 -16.88
C GLN A 134 8.15 -6.92 -15.81
N LEU A 135 8.56 -6.80 -14.55
CA LEU A 135 7.88 -7.43 -13.41
C LEU A 135 6.48 -6.85 -13.18
N ALA A 136 6.35 -5.52 -13.28
CA ALA A 136 5.06 -4.85 -13.12
C ALA A 136 4.07 -5.21 -14.24
N ASP A 137 4.53 -5.65 -15.42
CA ASP A 137 3.65 -6.12 -16.49
C ASP A 137 3.13 -7.55 -16.29
N LEU A 138 3.75 -8.33 -15.39
CA LEU A 138 3.28 -9.69 -15.09
C LEU A 138 1.92 -9.67 -14.38
N GLU A 139 1.04 -10.56 -14.82
CA GLU A 139 -0.19 -10.87 -14.10
C GLU A 139 0.14 -11.47 -12.72
N HIS A 140 -0.70 -11.20 -11.72
CA HIS A 140 -0.49 -11.62 -10.32
C HIS A 140 0.76 -11.05 -9.60
N VAL A 141 1.55 -10.19 -10.24
CA VAL A 141 2.42 -9.23 -9.54
C VAL A 141 1.58 -8.01 -9.17
N HIS A 142 1.59 -7.60 -7.91
CA HIS A 142 0.71 -6.54 -7.38
C HIS A 142 1.45 -5.25 -7.02
N GLY A 143 2.79 -5.29 -7.12
CA GLY A 143 3.69 -4.19 -6.84
C GLY A 143 5.13 -4.68 -6.87
N LEU A 144 6.06 -3.89 -6.38
CA LEU A 144 7.48 -4.24 -6.30
C LEU A 144 8.00 -3.99 -4.89
N ASP A 145 8.97 -4.78 -4.48
CA ASP A 145 9.75 -4.56 -3.27
C ASP A 145 11.15 -4.11 -3.70
N LEU A 146 11.53 -2.85 -3.47
CA LEU A 146 12.80 -2.30 -3.92
C LEU A 146 13.79 -2.24 -2.76
N LEU A 147 14.89 -2.99 -2.84
CA LEU A 147 15.99 -2.96 -1.87
C LEU A 147 16.86 -1.69 -1.99
N ALA A 148 16.23 -0.53 -1.82
CA ALA A 148 16.75 0.79 -2.16
C ALA A 148 18.10 1.10 -1.50
N TYR A 149 18.24 0.98 -0.16
CA TYR A 149 19.52 1.26 0.51
C TYR A 149 20.45 0.04 0.56
N ARG A 150 20.15 -1.03 -0.19
CA ARG A 150 21.12 -2.10 -0.51
C ARG A 150 21.71 -1.94 -1.93
N PHE A 151 21.38 -0.84 -2.61
CA PHE A 151 22.00 -0.40 -3.85
C PHE A 151 23.23 0.48 -3.58
N GLN A 152 24.25 0.34 -4.42
CA GLN A 152 25.45 1.20 -4.40
C GLN A 152 25.32 2.30 -5.45
N GLY A 153 25.02 3.53 -5.03
CA GLY A 153 24.91 4.69 -5.91
C GLY A 153 23.99 5.77 -5.34
N ASP A 154 23.39 6.56 -6.24
CA ASP A 154 22.38 7.56 -5.89
C ASP A 154 21.03 6.88 -5.60
N VAL A 155 20.77 6.61 -4.32
CA VAL A 155 19.55 5.91 -3.88
C VAL A 155 18.28 6.74 -4.10
N PRO A 156 18.22 8.04 -3.74
CA PRO A 156 17.05 8.87 -4.08
C PRO A 156 16.72 8.89 -5.57
N ALA A 157 17.73 9.03 -6.45
CA ALA A 157 17.51 9.00 -7.89
C ALA A 157 16.99 7.63 -8.37
N LEU A 158 17.54 6.53 -7.85
CA LEU A 158 17.05 5.18 -8.15
C LEU A 158 15.57 5.03 -7.76
N MET A 159 15.20 5.40 -6.53
CA MET A 159 13.83 5.26 -6.04
C MET A 159 12.84 6.03 -6.92
N ALA A 160 13.17 7.29 -7.25
CA ALA A 160 12.33 8.13 -8.12
C ALA A 160 12.21 7.54 -9.53
N GLN A 161 13.31 7.03 -10.09
CA GLN A 161 13.32 6.43 -11.42
C GLN A 161 12.47 5.15 -11.48
N VAL A 162 12.53 4.30 -10.45
CA VAL A 162 11.73 3.06 -10.38
C VAL A 162 10.25 3.39 -10.18
N CYS A 163 9.90 4.28 -9.25
CA CYS A 163 8.49 4.66 -9.02
C CYS A 163 7.87 5.33 -10.25
N ALA A 164 8.59 6.19 -10.94
CA ALA A 164 8.11 6.82 -12.17
C ALA A 164 7.97 5.83 -13.35
N ALA A 165 8.69 4.71 -13.31
CA ALA A 165 8.67 3.71 -14.38
C ALA A 165 7.46 2.78 -14.33
N VAL A 166 6.76 2.64 -13.20
CA VAL A 166 5.70 1.66 -13.01
C VAL A 166 4.43 2.28 -12.42
N ALA A 167 3.27 1.79 -12.84
CA ALA A 167 1.98 2.23 -12.28
C ALA A 167 1.59 1.45 -11.00
N LYS A 168 2.25 0.31 -10.74
CA LYS A 168 1.98 -0.52 -9.56
C LYS A 168 2.75 0.02 -8.34
N PRO A 169 2.24 -0.19 -7.12
CA PRO A 169 2.90 0.21 -5.88
C PRO A 169 4.36 -0.27 -5.77
N VAL A 170 5.26 0.59 -5.31
CA VAL A 170 6.64 0.21 -4.95
C VAL A 170 6.84 0.40 -3.46
N ILE A 171 7.22 -0.67 -2.76
CA ILE A 171 7.58 -0.67 -1.35
C ILE A 171 9.10 -0.50 -1.25
N MET A 172 9.56 0.43 -0.42
CA MET A 172 10.99 0.63 -0.18
C MET A 172 11.45 -0.25 0.96
N ALA A 173 12.39 -1.13 0.69
CA ALA A 173 13.01 -1.99 1.67
C ALA A 173 14.54 -1.85 1.67
N GLY A 174 15.16 -2.57 2.60
CA GLY A 174 16.60 -2.60 2.74
C GLY A 174 17.11 -1.40 3.51
N SER A 175 17.28 -1.57 4.82
CA SER A 175 18.03 -0.65 5.70
C SER A 175 17.44 0.76 5.84
N ILE A 176 16.13 0.94 5.90
CA ILE A 176 15.55 2.24 6.29
C ILE A 176 15.65 2.39 7.80
N ASP A 177 16.40 3.40 8.26
CA ASP A 177 16.85 3.53 9.66
C ASP A 177 16.71 4.94 10.25
N SER A 178 16.17 5.89 9.47
CA SER A 178 16.15 7.30 9.85
C SER A 178 15.00 8.05 9.19
N GLU A 179 14.59 9.16 9.80
CA GLU A 179 13.55 10.05 9.27
C GLU A 179 13.88 10.56 7.86
N ALA A 180 15.16 10.88 7.60
CA ALA A 180 15.61 11.31 6.28
C ALA A 180 15.29 10.28 5.19
N ARG A 181 15.59 8.99 5.44
CA ARG A 181 15.30 7.92 4.47
C ARG A 181 13.80 7.71 4.24
N VAL A 182 12.98 7.87 5.28
CA VAL A 182 11.52 7.81 5.15
C VAL A 182 11.00 8.97 4.29
N GLN A 183 11.53 10.18 4.49
CA GLN A 183 11.17 11.35 3.68
C GLN A 183 11.59 11.19 2.21
N ASP A 184 12.79 10.66 1.96
CA ASP A 184 13.26 10.37 0.60
C ASP A 184 12.36 9.36 -0.11
N ALA A 185 11.97 8.27 0.57
CA ALA A 185 11.05 7.28 0.03
C ALA A 185 9.68 7.89 -0.33
N ALA A 186 9.13 8.75 0.54
CA ALA A 186 7.86 9.42 0.27
C ALA A 186 7.95 10.33 -0.98
N ARG A 187 8.99 11.17 -1.05
CA ARG A 187 9.22 12.10 -2.17
C ARG A 187 9.47 11.37 -3.49
N ALA A 188 10.09 10.20 -3.44
CA ALA A 188 10.31 9.35 -4.59
C ALA A 188 9.03 8.72 -5.16
N GLY A 189 7.91 8.78 -4.43
CA GLY A 189 6.63 8.22 -4.87
C GLY A 189 6.39 6.78 -4.42
N ALA A 190 7.10 6.33 -3.38
CA ALA A 190 6.88 5.01 -2.81
C ALA A 190 5.44 4.88 -2.27
N ALA A 191 4.90 3.66 -2.34
CA ALA A 191 3.62 3.31 -1.73
C ALA A 191 3.74 2.95 -0.25
N GLY A 192 4.95 2.64 0.22
CA GLY A 192 5.25 2.33 1.61
C GLY A 192 6.70 1.96 1.78
N PHE A 193 7.07 1.61 3.01
CA PHE A 193 8.43 1.24 3.34
C PHE A 193 8.50 0.25 4.50
N THR A 194 9.57 -0.56 4.53
CA THR A 194 9.80 -1.54 5.60
C THR A 194 10.85 -1.04 6.60
N VAL A 195 10.62 -1.31 7.90
CA VAL A 195 11.62 -1.12 8.95
C VAL A 195 11.61 -2.34 9.88
N GLY A 196 12.74 -3.00 10.01
CA GLY A 196 12.93 -4.13 10.94
C GLY A 196 13.92 -3.80 12.06
N THR A 197 15.16 -4.27 11.90
CA THR A 197 16.27 -4.09 12.84
C THR A 197 16.35 -2.68 13.44
N ALA A 198 16.20 -1.63 12.62
CA ALA A 198 16.31 -0.25 13.10
C ALA A 198 15.21 0.15 14.10
N ALA A 199 13.98 -0.36 13.94
CA ALA A 199 12.90 -0.14 14.91
C ALA A 199 13.18 -0.87 16.23
N LEU A 200 13.64 -2.13 16.14
CA LEU A 200 13.99 -2.95 17.30
C LEU A 200 15.20 -2.38 18.07
N ALA A 201 16.18 -1.82 17.37
CA ALA A 201 17.38 -1.22 17.93
C ALA A 201 17.17 0.20 18.47
N GLY A 202 15.99 0.79 18.28
CA GLY A 202 15.69 2.13 18.76
C GLY A 202 16.35 3.26 17.97
N ALA A 203 16.52 3.09 16.65
CA ALA A 203 17.27 4.02 15.81
C ALA A 203 16.52 5.34 15.52
N PHE A 204 15.19 5.36 15.66
CA PHE A 204 14.39 6.55 15.36
C PHE A 204 14.29 7.48 16.58
N PRO A 205 14.13 8.79 16.38
CA PRO A 205 14.01 9.76 17.46
C PRO A 205 12.65 9.61 18.16
N ALA A 206 12.61 8.78 19.21
CA ALA A 206 11.43 8.56 20.05
C ALA A 206 11.61 9.19 21.44
N GLU A 207 10.48 9.40 22.14
CA GLU A 207 10.46 9.97 23.49
C GLU A 207 11.18 9.08 24.53
N SER A 208 11.31 7.79 24.24
CA SER A 208 11.96 6.78 25.06
C SER A 208 12.58 5.68 24.19
N ARG A 209 13.28 4.74 24.83
CA ARG A 209 13.89 3.57 24.17
C ARG A 209 12.96 2.35 24.09
N ASP A 210 11.72 2.45 24.58
CA ASP A 210 10.79 1.32 24.47
C ASP A 210 10.28 1.16 23.03
N PHE A 211 9.95 -0.08 22.68
CA PHE A 211 9.60 -0.46 21.32
C PHE A 211 8.28 0.19 20.87
N THR A 212 7.30 0.32 21.77
CA THR A 212 6.03 0.99 21.46
C THR A 212 6.25 2.47 21.13
N ALA A 213 7.11 3.18 21.86
CA ALA A 213 7.49 4.56 21.54
C ALA A 213 8.23 4.67 20.21
N GLN A 214 9.09 3.71 19.87
CA GLN A 214 9.74 3.63 18.55
C GLN A 214 8.72 3.49 17.42
N VAL A 215 7.76 2.57 17.56
CA VAL A 215 6.67 2.39 16.59
C VAL A 215 5.87 3.67 16.41
N ARG A 216 5.50 4.35 17.50
CA ARG A 216 4.78 5.64 17.46
C ARG A 216 5.60 6.74 16.79
N ALA A 217 6.90 6.81 17.05
CA ALA A 217 7.78 7.78 16.41
C ALA A 217 7.84 7.58 14.90
N ILE A 218 7.97 6.33 14.44
CA ILE A 218 7.99 6.00 13.00
C ILE A 218 6.64 6.33 12.36
N LEU A 219 5.51 6.02 13.01
CA LEU A 219 4.19 6.41 12.52
C LEU A 219 4.03 7.94 12.40
N ALA A 220 4.50 8.70 13.39
CA ALA A 220 4.47 10.16 13.36
C ALA A 220 5.35 10.73 12.23
N ILE A 221 6.53 10.14 12.00
CA ILE A 221 7.39 10.47 10.86
C ILE A 221 6.68 10.15 9.54
N THR A 222 6.06 8.99 9.44
CA THR A 222 5.31 8.55 8.25
C THR A 222 4.20 9.52 7.90
N GLU A 223 3.44 9.99 8.89
CA GLU A 223 2.37 10.97 8.66
C GLU A 223 2.91 12.30 8.14
N ARG A 224 4.01 12.80 8.70
CA ARG A 224 4.67 14.01 8.17
C ARG A 224 5.19 13.80 6.76
N ALA A 225 5.81 12.66 6.48
CA ALA A 225 6.34 12.32 5.16
C ALA A 225 5.22 12.15 4.11
N ARG A 226 4.04 11.66 4.51
CA ARG A 226 2.87 11.49 3.64
C ARG A 226 2.44 12.80 2.97
N SER A 227 2.54 13.94 3.68
CA SER A 227 2.25 15.26 3.11
C SER A 227 3.17 15.67 1.95
N GLN A 228 4.35 15.04 1.85
CA GLN A 228 5.36 15.27 0.80
C GLN A 228 5.38 14.13 -0.23
N SER A 229 4.50 13.14 -0.07
CA SER A 229 4.44 11.98 -0.95
C SER A 229 3.96 12.38 -2.34
N THR A 230 4.66 11.91 -3.36
CA THR A 230 4.28 12.11 -4.78
C THR A 230 3.51 10.91 -5.34
N ALA A 231 3.24 9.89 -4.51
CA ALA A 231 2.55 8.68 -4.94
C ALA A 231 1.08 9.01 -5.29
N PRO A 232 0.62 8.63 -6.50
CA PRO A 232 -0.76 8.87 -6.91
C PRO A 232 -1.74 8.09 -6.03
N ARG A 233 -2.84 8.73 -5.63
CA ARG A 233 -3.91 8.12 -4.83
C ARG A 233 -4.97 7.50 -5.72
N ARG A 234 -5.57 6.40 -5.27
CA ARG A 234 -6.71 5.72 -5.92
C ARG A 234 -7.98 6.05 -5.16
N LEU A 235 -8.76 7.00 -5.65
CA LEU A 235 -9.92 7.55 -4.95
C LEU A 235 -11.19 7.05 -5.61
N ALA A 236 -12.05 6.37 -4.87
CA ALA A 236 -13.37 6.03 -5.35
C ALA A 236 -14.31 7.23 -5.23
N LEU A 237 -14.96 7.65 -6.32
CA LEU A 237 -15.95 8.73 -6.31
C LEU A 237 -17.30 8.23 -6.80
N VAL A 238 -18.31 8.36 -5.95
CA VAL A 238 -19.67 7.85 -6.18
C VAL A 238 -20.70 8.91 -5.78
N ALA A 239 -21.81 8.94 -6.49
CA ALA A 239 -22.94 9.81 -6.15
C ALA A 239 -24.24 9.15 -6.58
N HIS A 240 -25.28 9.29 -5.75
CA HIS A 240 -26.65 9.07 -6.20
C HIS A 240 -27.02 10.11 -7.26
N ASP A 241 -27.99 9.79 -8.11
CA ASP A 241 -28.38 10.66 -9.23
C ASP A 241 -28.79 12.06 -8.75
N SER A 242 -29.55 12.15 -7.66
CA SER A 242 -29.98 13.39 -7.01
C SER A 242 -28.82 14.22 -6.42
N ARG A 243 -27.63 13.64 -6.25
CA ARG A 243 -26.45 14.28 -5.64
C ARG A 243 -25.31 14.55 -6.63
N LYS A 244 -25.45 14.18 -7.91
CA LYS A 244 -24.42 14.40 -8.93
C LYS A 244 -24.09 15.87 -9.15
N SER A 245 -25.06 16.77 -9.02
CA SER A 245 -24.81 18.23 -9.09
C SER A 245 -23.87 18.70 -7.97
N HIS A 246 -24.02 18.16 -6.75
CA HIS A 246 -23.17 18.48 -5.62
C HIS A 246 -21.76 17.93 -5.82
N LEU A 247 -21.64 16.66 -6.26
CA LEU A 247 -20.34 16.09 -6.59
C LEU A 247 -19.67 16.89 -7.72
N ARG A 248 -20.40 17.30 -8.76
CA ARG A 248 -19.87 18.13 -9.85
C ARG A 248 -19.25 19.43 -9.30
N ALA A 249 -19.98 20.14 -8.45
CA ALA A 249 -19.49 21.36 -7.83
C ALA A 249 -18.25 21.09 -6.96
N TRP A 250 -18.24 19.98 -6.22
CA TRP A 250 -17.09 19.57 -5.41
C TRP A 250 -15.84 19.30 -6.26
N ILE A 251 -16.00 18.60 -7.39
CA ILE A 251 -14.91 18.33 -8.35
C ILE A 251 -14.32 19.64 -8.88
N SER A 252 -15.16 20.58 -9.33
CA SER A 252 -14.66 21.87 -9.84
C SER A 252 -13.92 22.69 -8.79
N ARG A 253 -14.30 22.60 -7.50
CA ARG A 253 -13.58 23.30 -6.42
C ARG A 253 -12.23 22.65 -6.10
N HIS A 254 -12.11 21.34 -6.25
CA HIS A 254 -10.95 20.55 -5.82
C HIS A 254 -10.14 19.97 -6.97
N GLU A 255 -10.34 20.44 -8.21
CA GLU A 255 -9.70 19.89 -9.41
C GLU A 255 -8.18 19.82 -9.27
N ASN A 256 -7.55 20.88 -8.76
CA ASN A 256 -6.10 20.93 -8.54
C ASN A 256 -5.60 19.90 -7.53
N ALA A 257 -6.40 19.57 -6.50
CA ALA A 257 -6.05 18.56 -5.50
C ALA A 257 -6.28 17.13 -6.01
N LEU A 258 -7.12 16.96 -7.03
CA LEU A 258 -7.45 15.67 -7.63
C LEU A 258 -6.55 15.36 -8.84
N GLU A 259 -5.89 16.38 -9.41
CA GLU A 259 -4.94 16.21 -10.51
C GLU A 259 -3.78 15.28 -10.11
N GLY A 260 -3.40 14.38 -11.03
CA GLY A 260 -2.36 13.37 -10.78
C GLY A 260 -2.82 12.16 -9.96
N HIS A 261 -4.08 12.13 -9.50
CA HIS A 261 -4.67 10.96 -8.84
C HIS A 261 -5.57 10.16 -9.78
N ARG A 262 -5.83 8.90 -9.42
CA ARG A 262 -6.70 8.00 -10.17
C ARG A 262 -8.08 7.98 -9.55
N LEU A 263 -9.07 8.50 -10.27
CA LEU A 263 -10.46 8.57 -9.83
C LEU A 263 -11.24 7.36 -10.34
N ILE A 264 -11.69 6.49 -9.46
CA ILE A 264 -12.43 5.26 -9.79
C ILE A 264 -13.90 5.50 -9.52
N CYS A 265 -14.73 5.46 -10.56
CA CYS A 265 -16.11 5.95 -10.46
C CYS A 265 -17.10 4.96 -11.08
N THR A 266 -18.32 4.89 -10.54
CA THR A 266 -19.41 4.18 -11.22
C THR A 266 -19.81 4.90 -12.51
N GLY A 267 -20.38 4.15 -13.45
CA GLY A 267 -20.44 4.56 -14.86
C GLY A 267 -21.08 5.94 -15.12
N GLY A 268 -22.14 6.30 -14.41
CA GLY A 268 -22.80 7.61 -14.55
C GLY A 268 -22.01 8.76 -13.92
N THR A 269 -21.39 8.51 -12.78
CA THR A 269 -20.55 9.49 -12.06
C THR A 269 -19.28 9.80 -12.84
N GLY A 270 -18.57 8.77 -13.33
CA GLY A 270 -17.34 8.98 -14.09
C GLY A 270 -17.57 9.70 -15.43
N ARG A 271 -18.72 9.49 -16.08
CA ARG A 271 -19.10 10.27 -17.27
C ARG A 271 -19.24 11.75 -16.93
N MET A 272 -19.94 12.05 -15.84
CA MET A 272 -20.17 13.43 -15.39
C MET A 272 -18.86 14.14 -15.04
N ILE A 273 -17.92 13.44 -14.39
CA ILE A 273 -16.61 14.00 -14.02
C ILE A 273 -15.81 14.36 -15.28
N LEU A 274 -15.73 13.45 -16.26
CA LEU A 274 -15.02 13.70 -17.52
C LEU A 274 -15.62 14.85 -18.34
N GLU A 275 -16.95 15.04 -18.30
CA GLU A 275 -17.61 16.20 -18.92
C GLU A 275 -17.28 17.53 -18.20
N THR A 276 -16.93 17.48 -16.91
CA THR A 276 -16.66 18.66 -16.08
C THR A 276 -15.19 19.05 -16.10
N SER A 277 -14.30 18.08 -15.97
CA SER A 277 -12.85 18.25 -15.84
C SER A 277 -12.14 17.17 -16.68
N PRO A 278 -11.94 17.39 -18.00
CA PRO A 278 -11.38 16.39 -18.91
C PRO A 278 -9.93 15.99 -18.64
N THR A 279 -9.21 16.79 -17.85
CA THR A 279 -7.81 16.60 -17.44
C THR A 279 -7.65 15.51 -16.37
N LEU A 280 -8.72 15.18 -15.63
CA LEU A 280 -8.67 14.21 -14.55
C LEU A 280 -8.57 12.77 -15.07
N THR A 281 -7.75 11.95 -14.40
CA THR A 281 -7.59 10.54 -14.76
C THR A 281 -8.71 9.71 -14.16
N VAL A 282 -9.74 9.39 -14.97
CA VAL A 282 -10.94 8.66 -14.53
C VAL A 282 -10.95 7.21 -15.05
N HIS A 283 -11.09 6.25 -14.14
CA HIS A 283 -11.41 4.86 -14.46
C HIS A 283 -12.89 4.57 -14.16
N ARG A 284 -13.64 4.13 -15.18
CA ARG A 284 -15.09 3.91 -15.07
C ARG A 284 -15.41 2.45 -14.85
N LEU A 285 -16.16 2.18 -13.78
CA LEU A 285 -16.80 0.90 -13.48
C LEU A 285 -18.20 0.83 -14.12
N GLN A 286 -18.90 -0.28 -13.89
CA GLN A 286 -20.32 -0.39 -14.24
C GLN A 286 -21.16 0.68 -13.51
N ARG A 287 -22.40 0.86 -13.97
CA ARG A 287 -23.38 1.65 -13.20
C ARG A 287 -23.65 0.95 -11.86
N GLY A 288 -23.92 1.72 -10.80
CA GLY A 288 -24.16 1.19 -9.45
C GLY A 288 -25.15 0.02 -9.43
N GLY A 289 -26.40 0.27 -9.87
CA GLY A 289 -27.44 -0.75 -10.02
C GLY A 289 -27.20 -1.84 -11.09
N ARG A 290 -26.02 -1.87 -11.74
CA ARG A 290 -25.56 -2.98 -12.60
C ARG A 290 -24.33 -3.70 -12.02
N GLY A 291 -24.09 -3.54 -10.72
CA GLY A 291 -22.98 -4.17 -9.99
C GLY A 291 -21.75 -3.27 -9.83
N GLY A 292 -21.80 -2.00 -10.22
CA GLY A 292 -20.68 -1.07 -10.05
C GLY A 292 -20.31 -0.84 -8.58
N ASP A 293 -21.29 -0.84 -7.68
CA ASP A 293 -21.05 -0.66 -6.24
C ASP A 293 -20.38 -1.90 -5.63
N GLN A 294 -20.70 -3.09 -6.13
CA GLN A 294 -20.04 -4.33 -5.75
C GLN A 294 -18.60 -4.40 -6.30
N GLN A 295 -18.34 -3.87 -7.49
CA GLN A 295 -16.97 -3.70 -8.00
C GLN A 295 -16.14 -2.79 -7.08
N LEU A 296 -16.72 -1.70 -6.56
CA LEU A 296 -16.04 -0.86 -5.57
C LEU A 296 -15.77 -1.60 -4.26
N GLY A 297 -16.75 -2.37 -3.77
CA GLY A 297 -16.56 -3.23 -2.60
C GLY A 297 -15.38 -4.20 -2.77
N ALA A 298 -15.26 -4.82 -3.94
CA ALA A 298 -14.11 -5.68 -4.26
C ALA A 298 -12.78 -4.91 -4.20
N LEU A 299 -12.72 -3.68 -4.73
CA LEU A 299 -11.53 -2.85 -4.69
C LEU A 299 -11.16 -2.39 -3.27
N ILE A 300 -12.13 -2.19 -2.37
CA ILE A 300 -11.85 -1.98 -0.94
C ILE A 300 -11.21 -3.25 -0.36
N ALA A 301 -11.83 -4.41 -0.59
CA ALA A 301 -11.39 -5.67 -0.01
C ALA A 301 -9.98 -6.10 -0.47
N THR A 302 -9.58 -5.74 -1.69
CA THR A 302 -8.25 -6.02 -2.24
C THR A 302 -7.21 -4.93 -1.95
N GLY A 303 -7.59 -3.85 -1.24
CA GLY A 303 -6.68 -2.74 -0.93
C GLY A 303 -6.28 -1.92 -2.17
N GLU A 304 -7.19 -1.84 -3.13
CA GLU A 304 -7.04 -1.11 -4.39
C GLU A 304 -7.55 0.34 -4.33
N LEU A 305 -8.08 0.76 -3.18
CA LEU A 305 -8.54 2.11 -2.91
C LEU A 305 -7.82 2.73 -1.72
N ASP A 306 -7.49 4.01 -1.83
CA ASP A 306 -6.90 4.82 -0.78
C ASP A 306 -7.95 5.59 0.04
N ALA A 307 -9.08 5.90 -0.59
CA ALA A 307 -10.25 6.48 0.04
C ALA A 307 -11.50 6.32 -0.84
N VAL A 308 -12.67 6.45 -0.23
CA VAL A 308 -13.98 6.46 -0.88
C VAL A 308 -14.70 7.77 -0.54
N VAL A 309 -15.21 8.47 -1.55
CA VAL A 309 -16.08 9.61 -1.40
C VAL A 309 -17.42 9.27 -2.04
N PHE A 310 -18.46 9.16 -1.22
CA PHE A 310 -19.80 8.84 -1.66
C PHE A 310 -20.78 9.96 -1.28
N PHE A 311 -21.20 10.73 -2.28
CA PHE A 311 -22.32 11.66 -2.18
C PHE A 311 -23.65 10.88 -2.22
N SER A 312 -24.00 10.28 -1.08
CA SER A 312 -25.26 9.57 -0.87
C SER A 312 -26.41 10.56 -0.60
N ASP A 313 -27.63 10.16 -0.93
CA ASP A 313 -28.84 10.89 -0.59
C ASP A 313 -29.59 10.15 0.53
N PRO A 314 -29.71 10.72 1.75
CA PRO A 314 -30.42 10.06 2.84
C PRO A 314 -31.95 10.24 2.78
N THR A 315 -32.46 11.04 1.84
CA THR A 315 -33.87 11.46 1.80
C THR A 315 -34.76 10.64 0.86
N GLU A 316 -34.13 9.84 -0.01
CA GLU A 316 -34.85 8.93 -0.89
C GLU A 316 -34.60 7.48 -0.46
N PRO A 317 -35.61 6.59 -0.55
CA PRO A 317 -35.40 5.17 -0.36
C PRO A 317 -34.62 4.63 -1.56
N HIS A 318 -33.36 4.28 -1.35
CA HIS A 318 -32.54 3.68 -2.39
C HIS A 318 -32.68 2.17 -2.29
N GLY A 319 -32.98 1.50 -3.40
CA GLY A 319 -32.87 0.04 -3.49
C GLY A 319 -31.48 -0.49 -3.10
N GLY A 320 -30.48 0.41 -2.99
CA GLY A 320 -29.09 0.19 -2.57
C GLY A 320 -28.74 0.69 -1.15
N ASP A 321 -29.68 0.84 -0.21
CA ASP A 321 -29.33 1.03 1.21
C ASP A 321 -28.47 -0.14 1.73
N VAL A 322 -28.68 -1.35 1.19
CA VAL A 322 -27.84 -2.53 1.46
C VAL A 322 -26.45 -2.39 0.82
N ASP A 323 -26.34 -1.78 -0.36
CA ASP A 323 -25.06 -1.58 -1.04
C ASP A 323 -24.19 -0.55 -0.30
N LEU A 324 -24.78 0.57 0.16
CA LEU A 324 -24.08 1.53 1.00
C LEU A 324 -23.64 0.91 2.32
N GLN A 325 -24.51 0.15 2.99
CA GLN A 325 -24.15 -0.58 4.21
C GLN A 325 -23.02 -1.59 3.98
N ALA A 326 -23.07 -2.35 2.87
CA ALA A 326 -22.03 -3.30 2.51
C ALA A 326 -20.69 -2.58 2.24
N LEU A 327 -20.72 -1.46 1.51
CA LEU A 327 -19.55 -0.65 1.22
C LEU A 327 -18.95 -0.05 2.50
N THR A 328 -19.77 0.51 3.40
CA THR A 328 -19.33 1.03 4.70
C THR A 328 -18.75 -0.09 5.57
N ARG A 329 -19.37 -1.27 5.60
CA ARG A 329 -18.86 -2.44 6.33
C ARG A 329 -17.46 -2.83 5.82
N LEU A 330 -17.27 -2.90 4.50
CA LEU A 330 -15.97 -3.21 3.92
C LEU A 330 -14.94 -2.12 4.20
N ALA A 331 -15.33 -0.85 4.13
CA ALA A 331 -14.46 0.27 4.45
C ALA A 331 -13.96 0.20 5.91
N ILE A 332 -14.84 -0.14 6.86
CA ILE A 332 -14.48 -0.34 8.27
C ILE A 332 -13.56 -1.56 8.43
N LEU A 333 -13.91 -2.69 7.79
CA LEU A 333 -13.15 -3.94 7.91
C LEU A 333 -11.72 -3.81 7.40
N HIS A 334 -11.52 -3.04 6.32
CA HIS A 334 -10.24 -2.87 5.65
C HIS A 334 -9.57 -1.52 5.94
N ASP A 335 -10.03 -0.80 6.98
CA ASP A 335 -9.50 0.51 7.41
C ASP A 335 -9.32 1.51 6.25
N THR A 336 -10.31 1.54 5.34
CA THR A 336 -10.31 2.44 4.18
C THR A 336 -11.13 3.68 4.50
N PRO A 337 -10.55 4.89 4.44
CA PRO A 337 -11.29 6.13 4.69
C PRO A 337 -12.51 6.25 3.78
N ILE A 338 -13.67 6.54 4.37
CA ILE A 338 -14.92 6.76 3.64
C ILE A 338 -15.59 8.08 4.06
N ALA A 339 -15.83 8.95 3.09
CA ALA A 339 -16.59 10.18 3.27
C ALA A 339 -18.00 10.01 2.69
N LEU A 340 -19.01 10.11 3.56
CA LEU A 340 -20.43 10.03 3.19
C LEU A 340 -21.12 11.41 3.17
N SER A 341 -20.35 12.50 3.31
CA SER A 341 -20.83 13.87 3.29
C SER A 341 -19.82 14.80 2.60
N PRO A 342 -20.27 15.96 2.06
CA PRO A 342 -19.35 16.92 1.44
C PRO A 342 -18.28 17.45 2.38
N SER A 343 -18.58 17.64 3.67
CA SER A 343 -17.60 18.11 4.66
C SER A 343 -16.52 17.07 4.93
N ALA A 344 -16.88 15.79 5.04
CA ALA A 344 -15.90 14.71 5.14
C ALA A 344 -15.08 14.57 3.85
N ALA A 345 -15.70 14.79 2.69
CA ALA A 345 -15.00 14.79 1.41
C ALA A 345 -13.96 15.93 1.33
N ASP A 346 -14.30 17.13 1.82
CA ASP A 346 -13.38 18.26 1.90
C ASP A 346 -12.15 17.92 2.78
N MET A 347 -12.32 17.16 3.87
CA MET A 347 -11.19 16.68 4.69
C MET A 347 -10.28 15.71 3.93
N ILE A 348 -10.85 14.79 3.14
CA ILE A 348 -10.06 13.88 2.30
C ILE A 348 -9.29 14.68 1.25
N ALA A 349 -9.92 15.63 0.57
CA ALA A 349 -9.24 16.47 -0.43
C ALA A 349 -8.12 17.31 0.18
N ALA A 350 -8.30 17.85 1.38
CA ALA A 350 -7.27 18.61 2.08
C ALA A 350 -6.04 17.76 2.48
N ALA A 351 -6.21 16.44 2.62
CA ALA A 351 -5.12 15.52 2.93
C ALA A 351 -4.38 15.01 1.68
N LEU A 352 -4.87 15.30 0.47
CA LEU A 352 -4.21 14.91 -0.77
C LEU A 352 -2.95 15.76 -1.00
N PRO A 353 -1.83 15.14 -1.39
CA PRO A 353 -0.64 15.90 -1.76
C PRO A 353 -0.93 16.69 -3.04
N VAL A 354 -0.68 18.00 -3.02
CA VAL A 354 -0.91 18.86 -4.19
C VAL A 354 0.12 18.54 -5.27
N SER A 355 -0.34 18.33 -6.50
CA SER A 355 0.55 18.10 -7.64
C SER A 355 1.51 19.27 -7.85
N GLN A 356 2.80 18.98 -8.06
CA GLN A 356 3.81 20.02 -8.31
C GLN A 356 3.66 20.70 -9.68
N SER A 357 2.77 20.20 -10.56
CA SER A 357 2.43 20.83 -11.85
C SER A 357 1.76 22.21 -11.71
N SER A 358 1.25 22.57 -10.53
CA SER A 358 0.55 23.82 -10.28
C SER A 358 1.40 24.94 -9.65
N ARG A 359 2.74 24.78 -9.57
CA ARG A 359 3.67 25.81 -9.06
C ARG A 359 4.45 26.55 -10.18
N GLY A 360 3.92 26.54 -11.39
CA GLY A 360 4.44 27.26 -12.55
C GLY A 360 4.03 28.72 -12.61
#